data_AF-A0A817ARG4-F1
#
_entry.id   AF-A0A817ARG4-F1
#
_cell.length_a   1.000
_cell.length_b   1.000
_cell.length_c   1.000
_cell.angle_alpha   90.00
_cell.angle_beta   90.00
_cell.angle_gamma   90.00
#
_symmetry.space_group_name_H-M   'P 1'
#
loop_
_entity.id
_entity.type
_entity.pdbx_description
1 polymer ?
#
loop_
_entity_poly.entity_id
_entity_poly.type
_entity_poly.pdbx_seq_one_letter_code
_entity_poly.pdbx_strand_id
1 'polypeptide(L)'
;MVRKLSTSSFYIQLYQIIEDRSSDQIISWSKSNNNSFVVWDLKKLRSNILPKYSSVLGKNVTEFIAKLRSHGFRSVAKGPGELEFSHDDFSRSPLMKKLMAKALSERIERFDAQIKALKCRLKAKKASLKVETLFQNLSI
;
A
#
# COMPACT_ATOMS: atom_id res chain seq x y z
N MET A 1 9.07 -18.44 1.89
CA MET A 1 9.05 -17.27 0.98
C MET A 1 7.79 -16.41 1.17
N VAL A 2 6.58 -17.00 1.18
CA VAL A 2 5.29 -16.31 1.45
C VAL A 2 5.25 -15.37 2.68
N ARG A 3 5.78 -15.79 3.85
CA ARG A 3 5.78 -14.94 5.07
C ARG A 3 6.60 -13.65 4.93
N LYS A 4 7.60 -13.63 4.02
CA LYS A 4 8.41 -12.42 3.77
C LYS A 4 7.58 -11.38 3.02
N LEU A 5 6.70 -11.80 2.10
CA LEU A 5 5.85 -10.89 1.34
C LEU A 5 4.90 -10.10 2.24
N SER A 6 4.30 -10.76 3.23
CA SER A 6 3.38 -10.12 4.19
C SER A 6 4.04 -9.12 5.13
N THR A 7 5.37 -8.96 5.11
CA THR A 7 6.05 -7.90 5.86
C THR A 7 6.27 -6.64 5.02
N SER A 8 6.19 -6.75 3.69
CA SER A 8 6.38 -5.63 2.78
C SER A 8 5.06 -4.91 2.53
N SER A 9 5.12 -3.58 2.69
CA SER A 9 4.00 -2.68 2.48
C SER A 9 3.42 -2.77 1.06
N PHE A 10 4.28 -3.09 0.08
CA PHE A 10 3.90 -3.19 -1.33
C PHE A 10 2.91 -4.33 -1.56
N TYR A 11 3.25 -5.56 -1.16
CA TYR A 11 2.38 -6.71 -1.41
C TYR A 11 1.07 -6.64 -0.61
N ILE A 12 1.11 -6.12 0.62
CA ILE A 12 -0.11 -5.93 1.43
C ILE A 12 -1.09 -5.00 0.70
N GLN A 13 -0.61 -3.84 0.25
CA GLN A 13 -1.45 -2.85 -0.41
C GLN A 13 -1.95 -3.34 -1.77
N LEU A 14 -1.07 -3.96 -2.55
CA LEU A 14 -1.40 -4.52 -3.85
C LEU A 14 -2.48 -5.61 -3.72
N TYR A 15 -2.32 -6.52 -2.76
CA TYR A 15 -3.28 -7.59 -2.50
C TYR A 15 -4.67 -7.04 -2.16
N GLN A 16 -4.75 -6.04 -1.29
CA GLN A 16 -6.02 -5.42 -0.92
C GLN A 16 -6.76 -4.81 -2.10
N ILE A 17 -6.02 -4.15 -2.99
CA ILE A 17 -6.60 -3.55 -4.18
C ILE A 17 -7.12 -4.64 -5.11
N ILE A 18 -6.32 -5.66 -5.42
CA ILE A 18 -6.72 -6.73 -6.35
C ILE A 18 -7.89 -7.57 -5.79
N GLU A 19 -7.97 -7.76 -4.48
CA GLU A 19 -9.04 -8.52 -3.83
C GLU A 19 -10.35 -7.71 -3.68
N ASP A 20 -10.31 -6.39 -3.82
CA ASP A 20 -11.49 -5.54 -3.77
C ASP A 20 -12.28 -5.63 -5.08
N ARG A 21 -13.48 -6.23 -5.01
CA ARG A 21 -14.40 -6.38 -6.14
C ARG A 21 -14.81 -5.07 -6.79
N SER A 22 -14.78 -3.95 -6.04
CA SER A 22 -15.10 -2.63 -6.61
C SER A 22 -14.09 -2.20 -7.68
N SER A 23 -12.89 -2.77 -7.64
CA SER A 23 -11.79 -2.48 -8.57
C SER A 23 -11.71 -3.44 -9.75
N ASP A 24 -12.57 -4.48 -9.80
CA ASP A 24 -12.44 -5.60 -10.75
C ASP A 24 -12.41 -5.16 -12.22
N GLN A 25 -13.07 -4.04 -12.54
CA GLN A 25 -13.12 -3.42 -13.87
C GLN A 25 -11.80 -2.74 -14.28
N ILE A 26 -10.86 -2.55 -13.35
CA ILE A 26 -9.59 -1.86 -13.53
C ILE A 26 -8.43 -2.84 -13.30
N ILE A 27 -8.50 -3.59 -12.19
CA ILE A 27 -7.50 -4.56 -11.77
C ILE A 27 -8.19 -5.69 -11.01
N SER A 28 -7.90 -6.95 -11.35
CA SER A 28 -8.44 -8.10 -10.62
C SER A 28 -7.56 -9.33 -10.77
N TRP A 29 -7.77 -10.30 -9.88
CA TRP A 29 -7.17 -11.62 -10.03
C TRP A 29 -7.53 -12.25 -11.39
N SER A 30 -6.56 -12.91 -12.00
CA SER A 30 -6.79 -13.67 -13.22
C SER A 30 -7.76 -14.82 -12.95
N LYS A 31 -8.71 -15.03 -13.85
CA LYS A 31 -9.70 -16.13 -13.73
C LYS A 31 -9.10 -17.50 -14.01
N SER A 32 -8.02 -17.55 -14.80
CA SER A 32 -7.36 -18.79 -15.21
C SER A 32 -6.16 -19.17 -14.36
N ASN A 33 -5.55 -18.22 -13.65
CA ASN A 33 -4.32 -18.46 -12.89
C ASN A 33 -4.33 -17.72 -11.54
N ASN A 34 -4.30 -18.50 -10.46
CA ASN A 34 -4.37 -18.02 -9.09
C ASN A 34 -3.16 -17.20 -8.62
N ASN A 35 -2.02 -17.26 -9.33
CA ASN A 35 -0.77 -16.57 -8.98
C ASN A 35 -0.55 -15.32 -9.84
N SER A 36 -1.62 -14.81 -10.45
CA SER A 36 -1.55 -13.69 -11.38
C SER A 36 -2.77 -12.79 -11.30
N PHE A 37 -2.56 -11.53 -11.64
CA PHE A 37 -3.62 -10.53 -11.74
C PHE A 37 -3.50 -9.78 -13.05
N VAL A 38 -4.60 -9.20 -13.51
CA VAL A 38 -4.69 -8.47 -14.76
C VAL A 38 -5.04 -7.02 -14.46
N VAL A 39 -4.36 -6.11 -15.13
CA VAL A 39 -4.76 -4.70 -15.25
C VAL A 39 -5.50 -4.55 -16.57
N TRP A 40 -6.79 -4.28 -16.50
CA TRP A 40 -7.70 -4.17 -17.64
C TRP A 40 -7.71 -2.78 -18.27
N ASP A 41 -7.50 -1.74 -17.46
CA ASP A 41 -7.55 -0.34 -17.92
C ASP A 41 -6.46 0.50 -17.23
N LEU A 42 -5.36 0.73 -17.96
CA LEU A 42 -4.24 1.54 -17.47
C LEU A 42 -4.61 3.02 -17.23
N LYS A 43 -5.61 3.55 -17.96
CA LYS A 43 -6.05 4.94 -17.78
C LYS A 43 -6.81 5.06 -16.46
N LYS A 44 -7.76 4.15 -16.20
CA LYS A 44 -8.48 4.12 -14.92
C LYS A 44 -7.57 3.74 -13.74
N LEU A 45 -6.57 2.89 -13.95
CA LEU A 45 -5.55 2.63 -12.93
C LEU A 45 -4.87 3.94 -12.51
N ARG A 46 -4.44 4.74 -13.49
CA ARG A 46 -3.80 6.04 -13.25
C ARG A 46 -4.71 7.05 -12.57
N SER A 47 -5.97 7.17 -12.97
CA SER A 47 -6.87 8.21 -12.45
C SER A 47 -7.55 7.84 -11.14
N ASN A 48 -7.83 6.55 -10.91
CA ASN A 48 -8.71 6.12 -9.82
C ASN A 48 -7.97 5.40 -8.68
N ILE A 49 -6.88 4.69 -8.98
CA ILE A 49 -6.16 3.85 -8.02
C ILE A 49 -4.86 4.52 -7.57
N LEU A 50 -3.97 4.88 -8.50
CA LEU A 50 -2.64 5.42 -8.14
C LEU A 50 -2.68 6.67 -7.25
N PRO A 51 -3.61 7.63 -7.39
CA PRO A 51 -3.64 8.82 -6.53
C PRO A 51 -3.87 8.46 -5.06
N LYS A 52 -4.65 7.39 -4.79
CA LYS A 52 -4.96 6.90 -3.44
C LYS A 52 -3.78 6.17 -2.79
N TYR A 53 -2.89 5.59 -3.60
CA TYR A 53 -1.82 4.70 -3.13
C TYR A 53 -0.42 5.13 -3.60
N SER A 54 -0.23 6.42 -3.92
CA SER A 54 0.96 6.93 -4.59
C SER A 54 2.28 6.65 -3.85
N SER A 55 2.25 6.67 -2.51
CA SER A 55 3.41 6.34 -1.67
C SER A 55 3.86 4.89 -1.83
N VAL A 56 2.92 3.94 -1.97
CA VAL A 56 3.21 2.50 -1.99
C VAL A 56 3.30 1.95 -3.41
N LEU A 57 2.42 2.36 -4.33
CA LEU A 57 2.35 1.85 -5.70
C LEU A 57 2.99 2.76 -6.75
N GLY A 58 3.39 3.98 -6.39
CA GLY A 58 3.99 4.94 -7.32
C GLY A 58 2.96 5.95 -7.85
N LYS A 59 3.46 7.06 -8.41
CA LYS A 59 2.65 8.21 -8.82
C LYS A 59 2.04 8.07 -10.22
N ASN A 60 2.62 7.20 -11.04
CA ASN A 60 2.23 7.00 -12.43
C ASN A 60 2.38 5.51 -12.80
N VAL A 61 1.85 5.15 -13.97
CA VAL A 61 1.84 3.76 -14.45
C VAL A 61 3.26 3.20 -14.61
N THR A 62 4.20 4.02 -15.07
CA THR A 62 5.60 3.63 -15.24
C THR A 62 6.24 3.23 -13.91
N GLU A 63 6.07 4.04 -12.87
CA GLU A 63 6.55 3.73 -11.52
C GLU A 63 5.87 2.48 -10.94
N PHE A 64 4.57 2.29 -11.19
CA PHE A 64 3.84 1.10 -10.79
C PHE A 64 4.42 -0.17 -11.42
N ILE A 65 4.65 -0.16 -12.74
CA ILE A 65 5.27 -1.27 -13.46
C ILE A 65 6.70 -1.52 -12.96
N ALA A 66 7.48 -0.46 -12.72
CA ALA A 66 8.83 -0.57 -12.19
C ALA A 66 8.84 -1.21 -10.80
N LYS A 67 7.91 -0.82 -9.91
CA LYS A 67 7.74 -1.44 -8.59
C LYS A 67 7.35 -2.91 -8.71
N LEU A 68 6.45 -3.28 -9.61
CA LEU A 68 6.11 -4.69 -9.85
C LEU A 68 7.36 -5.49 -10.25
N ARG A 69 8.15 -4.97 -11.20
CA ARG A 69 9.40 -5.61 -11.65
C ARG A 69 10.42 -5.78 -10.52
N SER A 70 10.63 -4.74 -9.70
CA SER A 70 11.58 -4.80 -8.57
C SER A 70 11.12 -5.76 -7.47
N HIS A 71 9.82 -6.05 -7.39
CA HIS A 71 9.21 -7.00 -6.47
C HIS A 71 9.03 -8.40 -7.09
N GLY A 72 9.70 -8.68 -8.21
CA GLY A 72 9.75 -10.01 -8.81
C GLY A 72 8.56 -10.41 -9.67
N PHE A 73 7.64 -9.49 -9.97
CA PHE A 73 6.54 -9.78 -10.88
C PHE A 73 7.03 -9.84 -12.33
N ARG A 74 6.50 -10.83 -13.06
CA ARG A 74 6.70 -10.98 -14.50
C ARG A 74 5.44 -10.52 -15.23
N SER A 75 5.60 -9.78 -16.33
CA SER A 75 4.48 -9.23 -17.09
C SER A 75 4.33 -9.89 -18.47
N VAL A 76 3.09 -10.11 -18.90
CA VAL A 76 2.74 -10.57 -20.25
C VAL A 76 1.67 -9.65 -20.83
N ALA A 77 1.84 -9.23 -22.08
CA ALA A 77 0.81 -8.47 -22.80
C ALA A 77 -0.30 -9.43 -23.23
N LYS A 78 -1.55 -9.14 -22.83
CA LYS A 78 -2.72 -9.98 -23.15
C LYS A 78 -3.56 -9.43 -24.31
N GLY A 79 -3.55 -8.12 -24.49
CA GLY A 79 -4.28 -7.43 -25.54
C GLY A 79 -4.03 -5.92 -25.51
N PRO A 80 -4.70 -5.13 -26.37
CA PRO A 80 -4.53 -3.69 -26.40
C PRO A 80 -4.91 -3.03 -25.07
N GLY A 81 -3.90 -2.63 -24.28
CA GLY A 81 -4.10 -1.96 -22.99
C GLY A 81 -4.25 -2.89 -21.79
N GLU A 82 -4.20 -4.22 -21.99
CA GLU A 82 -4.31 -5.22 -20.93
C GLU A 82 -2.94 -5.84 -20.60
N LEU A 83 -2.59 -5.86 -19.31
CA LEU A 83 -1.35 -6.42 -18.81
C LEU A 83 -1.61 -7.42 -17.70
N GLU A 84 -1.12 -8.64 -17.87
CA GLU A 84 -1.15 -9.67 -16.83
C GLU A 84 0.21 -9.74 -16.12
N PHE A 85 0.18 -9.80 -14.79
CA PHE A 85 1.35 -9.89 -13.94
C PHE A 85 1.28 -11.15 -13.09
N SER A 86 2.36 -11.92 -13.06
CA SER A 86 2.46 -13.19 -12.31
C SER A 86 3.64 -13.18 -11.35
N HIS A 87 3.47 -13.87 -10.21
CA HIS A 87 4.53 -14.07 -9.23
C HIS A 87 4.26 -15.34 -8.43
N ASP A 88 5.27 -16.20 -8.30
CA ASP A 88 5.09 -17.59 -7.83
C ASP A 88 4.60 -17.67 -6.37
N ASP A 89 5.11 -16.80 -5.50
CA ASP A 89 4.67 -16.71 -4.12
C ASP A 89 3.46 -15.78 -3.88
N PHE A 90 2.91 -15.09 -4.89
CA PHE A 90 1.81 -14.13 -4.71
C PHE A 90 0.53 -14.67 -5.33
N SER A 91 -0.35 -15.21 -4.49
CA SER A 91 -1.52 -15.97 -4.94
C SER A 91 -2.80 -15.58 -4.24
N ARG A 92 -3.94 -15.85 -4.88
CA ARG A 92 -5.29 -15.74 -4.29
C ARG A 92 -5.62 -16.86 -3.31
N SER A 93 -4.62 -17.45 -2.65
CA SER A 93 -4.84 -18.55 -1.72
C SER A 93 -5.47 -18.06 -0.39
N PRO A 94 -6.29 -18.88 0.28
CA PRO A 94 -6.83 -18.53 1.61
C PRO A 94 -5.74 -18.20 2.63
N LEU A 95 -4.60 -18.89 2.56
CA LEU A 95 -3.45 -18.62 3.41
C LEU A 95 -2.88 -17.22 3.15
N MET A 96 -2.68 -16.84 1.89
CA MET A 96 -2.19 -15.52 1.53
C MET A 96 -3.15 -14.43 2.02
N LYS A 97 -4.45 -14.60 1.77
CA LYS A 97 -5.49 -13.68 2.26
C LYS A 97 -5.40 -13.46 3.76
N LYS A 98 -5.28 -14.55 4.55
CA LYS A 98 -5.15 -14.49 6.01
C LYS A 98 -3.89 -13.73 6.43
N LEU A 99 -2.75 -13.99 5.79
CA LEU A 99 -1.48 -13.32 6.11
C LEU A 99 -1.53 -11.82 5.77
N MET A 100 -2.08 -11.44 4.62
CA MET A 100 -2.21 -10.03 4.22
C MET A 100 -3.18 -9.27 5.11
N ALA A 101 -4.31 -9.89 5.51
CA ALA A 101 -5.26 -9.29 6.44
C ALA A 101 -4.63 -9.04 7.82
N LYS A 102 -3.92 -10.05 8.36
CA LYS A 102 -3.20 -9.90 9.63
C LYS A 102 -2.11 -8.83 9.56
N ALA A 103 -1.32 -8.81 8.49
CA ALA A 103 -0.27 -7.81 8.32
C ALA A 103 -0.84 -6.38 8.20
N LEU A 104 -2.02 -6.22 7.59
CA LEU A 104 -2.71 -4.95 7.54
C LEU A 104 -3.15 -4.49 8.93
N SER A 105 -3.82 -5.34 9.72
CA SER A 105 -4.30 -4.96 11.05
C SER A 105 -3.15 -4.51 11.95
N GLU A 106 -2.05 -5.28 11.98
CA GLU A 106 -0.84 -4.94 12.72
C GLU A 106 -0.21 -3.61 12.24
N ARG A 107 -0.37 -3.27 10.95
CA ARG A 107 0.13 -1.99 10.41
C ARG A 107 -0.76 -0.82 10.80
N ILE A 108 -2.09 -1.00 10.77
CA ILE A 108 -3.05 0.02 11.23
C ILE A 108 -2.81 0.32 12.71
N GLU A 109 -2.72 -0.71 13.55
CA GLU A 109 -2.46 -0.57 14.98
C GLU A 109 -1.14 0.18 15.26
N ARG A 110 -0.09 -0.12 14.50
CA ARG A 110 1.19 0.60 14.59
C ARG A 110 1.06 2.07 14.20
N PHE A 111 0.32 2.39 13.14
CA PHE A 111 0.09 3.78 12.75
C PHE A 111 -0.73 4.53 13.80
N ASP A 112 -1.76 3.92 14.36
CA ASP A 112 -2.58 4.54 15.41
C ASP A 112 -1.74 4.83 16.66
N ALA A 113 -0.87 3.90 17.04
CA ALA A 113 0.08 4.10 18.14
C ALA A 113 1.05 5.25 17.84
N GLN A 114 1.59 5.33 16.62
CA GLN A 114 2.47 6.43 16.20
C GLN A 114 1.76 7.78 16.20
N ILE A 115 0.51 7.85 15.70
CA ILE A 115 -0.31 9.07 15.71
C ILE A 115 -0.58 9.51 17.14
N LYS A 116 -0.95 8.59 18.03
CA LYS A 116 -1.17 8.87 19.45
C LYS A 116 0.09 9.42 20.10
N ALA A 117 1.23 8.77 19.89
CA ALA A 117 2.52 9.22 20.42
C ALA A 117 2.91 10.62 19.90
N LEU A 118 2.70 10.88 18.61
CA LEU A 118 3.00 12.18 18.00
C LEU A 118 2.11 13.28 18.59
N LYS A 119 0.81 13.02 18.77
CA LYS A 119 -0.12 13.95 19.43
C LYS A 119 0.32 14.26 20.86
N CYS A 120 0.74 13.26 21.64
CA CYS A 120 1.29 13.46 22.99
C CYS A 120 2.54 14.35 22.96
N ARG A 121 3.49 14.08 22.05
CA ARG A 121 4.72 14.88 21.88
C ARG A 121 4.43 16.33 21.50
N LEU A 122 3.47 16.56 20.59
CA LEU A 122 3.06 17.91 20.19
C LEU A 122 2.43 18.68 21.35
N LYS A 123 1.57 18.03 22.15
CA LYS A 123 0.99 18.65 23.36
C LYS A 123 2.07 19.05 24.36
N ALA A 124 3.04 18.17 24.62
CA ALA A 124 4.16 18.46 25.52
C ALA A 124 5.04 19.61 24.99
N LYS A 125 5.41 19.60 23.70
CA LYS A 125 6.17 20.69 23.08
C LYS A 125 5.44 22.04 23.19
N LYS A 126 4.13 22.06 22.96
CA LYS A 126 3.32 23.28 23.10
C LYS A 126 3.32 23.82 24.52
N ALA A 127 3.22 22.94 25.53
CA ALA A 127 3.30 23.33 26.94
C ALA A 127 4.69 23.89 27.30
N SER A 128 5.76 23.23 26.83
CA SER A 128 7.15 23.67 27.07
C SER A 128 7.42 25.05 26.47
N LEU A 129 6.99 25.30 25.23
CA LEU A 129 7.16 26.60 24.58
C LEU A 129 6.44 27.71 25.34
N LYS A 130 5.24 27.44 25.85
CA LYS A 130 4.49 28.40 26.67
C LYS A 130 5.24 28.74 27.95
N VAL A 131 5.85 27.75 28.61
CA VAL A 131 6.66 27.97 29.82
C VAL A 131 7.89 28.81 29.52
N GLU A 132 8.62 28.50 28.44
CA GLU A 132 9.81 29.25 28.01
C GLU A 132 9.48 30.72 27.67
N THR A 133 8.34 30.95 27.01
CA THR A 133 7.85 32.31 26.71
C THR A 133 7.52 33.08 27.99
N LEU A 134 6.93 32.42 28.99
CA LEU A 134 6.65 33.06 30.28
C LEU A 134 7.93 33.44 31.03
N PHE A 135 8.97 32.59 31.01
CA PHE A 135 10.26 32.91 31.63
C PHE A 135 10.97 34.10 30.97
N GLN A 136 10.94 34.19 29.63
CA GLN A 136 11.49 35.34 28.90
C GLN A 136 10.78 36.64 29.26
N ASN A 137 9.46 36.62 29.43
CA ASN A 137 8.68 37.81 29.78
C ASN A 137 8.86 38.27 31.24
N LEU A 138 9.26 37.38 32.14
CA LEU A 138 9.49 37.67 33.56
C LEU A 138 10.93 38.08 33.88
N SER A 139 11.87 37.87 32.96
CA SER A 139 13.25 38.31 33.09
C SER A 139 13.38 39.77 32.62
N ILE A 140 12.97 40.70 33.50
CA ILE A 140 13.34 42.13 33.48
C ILE A 140 14.32 42.35 34.64
#